data_AF-A0A1H8WCH5-F1
#
_entry.id   AF-A0A1H8WCH5-F1
#
_cell.length_a   1.000
_cell.length_b   1.000
_cell.length_c   1.000
_cell.angle_alpha   90.00
_cell.angle_beta   90.00
_cell.angle_gamma   90.00
#
_symmetry.space_group_name_H-M   'P 1'
#
loop_
_entity.id
_entity.type
_entity.pdbx_description
1 polymer ?
#
loop_
_entity_poly.entity_id
_entity_poly.type
_entity_poly.pdbx_seq_one_letter_code
_entity_poly.pdbx_strand_id
1 'polypeptide(L)' 'MKLNWFIRKGIIYYPVAIAGWLIFALAFAYAVYTFIDIDKRSHSVSDTLINFVFNLLIIGLFYTVIAYFTEKRPAATDD' A
#
# COMPACT_ATOMS: atom_id res chain seq x y z
N MET A 1 4.90 19.90 10.55
CA MET A 1 5.76 19.52 9.39
C MET A 1 4.87 19.11 8.23
N LYS A 2 5.08 19.64 7.01
CA LYS A 2 4.44 19.08 5.81
C LYS A 2 5.14 17.76 5.47
N LEU A 3 4.54 16.65 5.86
CA LEU A 3 5.06 15.30 5.57
C LEU A 3 4.77 15.04 4.09
N ASN A 4 5.68 15.45 3.20
CA ASN A 4 5.53 15.24 1.77
C ASN A 4 6.04 13.83 1.39
N TRP A 5 5.49 12.78 2.01
CA TRP A 5 5.98 11.42 1.80
C TRP A 5 5.38 10.77 0.56
N PHE A 6 4.13 11.10 0.27
CA PHE A 6 3.39 10.63 -0.89
C PHE A 6 2.84 11.78 -1.73
N ILE A 7 2.66 11.50 -3.02
CA ILE A 7 1.87 12.32 -3.93
C ILE A 7 0.69 11.48 -4.45
N ARG A 8 -0.52 12.03 -4.37
CA ARG A 8 -1.72 11.40 -4.89
C ARG A 8 -1.92 11.74 -6.36
N LYS A 9 -2.14 10.71 -7.17
CA LYS A 9 -2.57 10.82 -8.57
C LYS A 9 -3.83 9.98 -8.74
N GLY A 10 -4.99 10.64 -8.77
CA GLY A 10 -6.28 9.96 -8.78
C GLY A 10 -6.52 9.20 -7.47
N ILE A 11 -6.69 7.88 -7.54
CA ILE A 11 -6.86 7.02 -6.35
C ILE A 11 -5.54 6.41 -5.84
N ILE A 12 -4.44 6.57 -6.59
CA ILE A 12 -3.15 5.94 -6.30
C ILE A 12 -2.22 6.94 -5.60
N TYR A 13 -1.48 6.46 -4.61
CA TYR A 13 -0.47 7.22 -3.88
C TYR A 13 0.94 6.73 -4.26
N TYR A 14 1.75 7.65 -4.79
CA TYR A 14 3.13 7.38 -5.18
C TYR A 14 4.10 7.86 -4.10
N PRO A 15 5.07 7.04 -3.67
CA PRO A 15 6.10 7.48 -2.73
C PRO A 15 7.04 8.47 -3.41
N VAL A 16 7.32 9.59 -2.74
CA VAL A 16 8.23 10.65 -3.23
C VAL A 16 9.36 10.97 -2.25
N ALA A 17 9.26 10.51 -1.01
CA ALA A 17 10.31 10.62 0.00
C ALA A 17 10.80 9.25 0.46
N ILE A 18 11.98 9.21 1.10
CA ILE A 18 12.58 7.99 1.66
C ILE A 18 11.60 7.26 2.58
N ALA A 19 10.90 7.99 3.46
CA ALA A 19 9.89 7.40 4.36
C ALA A 19 8.74 6.72 3.58
N GLY A 20 8.27 7.32 2.49
CA GLY A 20 7.25 6.72 1.63
C GLY A 20 7.75 5.46 0.92
N TRP A 21 9.00 5.48 0.44
CA TRP A 21 9.64 4.31 -0.17
C TRP A 21 9.85 3.18 0.84
N LEU A 22 10.19 3.49 2.10
CA LEU A 22 10.28 2.49 3.16
C LEU A 22 8.93 1.84 3.45
N ILE A 23 7.86 2.63 3.55
CA ILE A 23 6.49 2.12 3.73
C ILE A 23 6.09 1.22 2.54
N PHE A 24 6.38 1.65 1.31
CA PHE A 24 6.12 0.86 0.12
C PHE A 24 6.90 -0.46 0.13
N ALA A 25 8.19 -0.43 0.45
CA ALA A 25 9.03 -1.61 0.52
C ALA A 25 8.54 -2.60 1.59
N LEU A 26 8.12 -2.10 2.77
CA LEU A 26 7.53 -2.93 3.83
C LEU A 26 6.21 -3.56 3.39
N ALA A 27 5.31 -2.78 2.77
CA ALA A 27 4.05 -3.31 2.26
C ALA A 27 4.27 -4.37 1.17
N PHE A 28 5.22 -4.15 0.27
CA PHE A 28 5.59 -5.09 -0.78
C PHE A 28 6.20 -6.38 -0.20
N ALA A 29 7.18 -6.27 0.71
CA ALA A 29 7.79 -7.41 1.38
C ALA A 29 6.75 -8.23 2.15
N TYR A 30 5.82 -7.55 2.83
CA TYR A 30 4.73 -8.21 3.53
C TYR A 30 3.78 -8.93 2.57
N ALA A 31 3.41 -8.32 1.44
CA ALA A 31 2.60 -8.99 0.43
C ALA A 31 3.27 -10.26 -0.12
N VAL A 32 4.59 -10.21 -0.42
CA VAL A 32 5.36 -11.39 -0.84
C VAL A 32 5.38 -12.46 0.25
N TYR A 33 5.61 -12.08 1.50
CA TYR A 33 5.57 -13.00 2.64
C TYR A 33 4.20 -13.68 2.77
N THR A 34 3.11 -12.91 2.71
CA THR A 34 1.74 -13.41 2.79
C THR A 34 1.41 -14.34 1.62
N PHE A 35 1.85 -14.02 0.39
CA PHE A 35 1.70 -14.92 -0.75
C PHE A 35 2.35 -16.29 -0.48
N ILE A 36 3.61 -16.29 -0.02
CA ILE A 36 4.36 -17.52 0.27
C ILE A 36 3.69 -18.32 1.40
N ASP A 37 3.17 -17.66 2.44
CA ASP A 37 2.49 -18.33 3.55
C ASP A 37 1.16 -18.96 3.12
N ILE A 38 0.38 -18.26 2.28
CA ILE A 38 -0.87 -18.78 1.72
C ILE A 38 -0.60 -19.96 0.79
N ASP A 39 0.36 -19.83 -0.12
CA ASP A 39 0.68 -20.85 -1.12
C ASP A 39 1.10 -22.17 -0.45
N LYS A 40 1.88 -22.11 0.63
CA LYS A 40 2.26 -23.29 1.44
C LYS A 40 1.09 -24.08 2.02
N ARG A 41 -0.08 -23.45 2.18
CA ARG A 41 -1.27 -24.03 2.81
C ARG A 41 -2.38 -24.32 1.79
N SER A 42 -2.23 -23.82 0.57
CA SER A 42 -3.25 -23.90 -0.47
C SER A 42 -3.16 -25.23 -1.22
N HIS A 43 -4.31 -25.77 -1.61
CA HIS A 43 -4.39 -27.03 -2.37
C HIS A 43 -4.48 -26.82 -3.89
N SER A 44 -4.65 -25.58 -4.34
CA SER A 44 -4.76 -25.22 -5.75
C SER A 44 -4.31 -23.78 -5.99
N VAL A 45 -3.96 -23.45 -7.25
CA VAL A 45 -3.59 -22.08 -7.64
C VAL A 45 -4.74 -21.10 -7.43
N SER A 46 -5.99 -21.52 -7.68
CA SER A 46 -7.16 -20.67 -7.46
C SER A 46 -7.36 -20.35 -5.97
N ASP A 47 -7.11 -21.33 -5.09
CA ASP A 47 -7.17 -21.13 -3.64
C ASP A 47 -6.08 -20.13 -3.18
N THR A 48 -4.85 -20.28 -3.68
CA THR A 48 -3.77 -19.30 -3.42
C THR A 48 -4.19 -17.90 -3.88
N LEU A 49 -4.69 -17.77 -5.12
CA LEU A 49 -4.96 -16.47 -5.72
C LEU A 49 -6.13 -15.75 -5.07
N ILE A 50 -7.23 -16.44 -4.75
CA ILE A 50 -8.41 -15.84 -4.11
C ILE A 50 -8.04 -15.31 -2.73
N ASN A 51 -7.36 -16.12 -1.91
CA ASN A 51 -6.93 -15.72 -0.57
C ASN A 51 -5.90 -14.60 -0.65
N PHE A 52 -4.94 -14.68 -1.58
CA PHE A 52 -3.92 -13.67 -1.75
C PHE A 52 -4.51 -12.32 -2.18
N VAL A 53 -5.43 -12.29 -3.15
CA VAL A 53 -6.06 -11.04 -3.60
C VAL A 53 -6.80 -10.35 -2.45
N PHE A 54 -7.52 -11.10 -1.62
CA PHE A 54 -8.18 -10.53 -0.43
C PHE A 54 -7.17 -9.90 0.54
N ASN A 55 -6.07 -10.59 0.83
CA ASN A 55 -5.00 -10.06 1.69
C ASN A 55 -4.32 -8.84 1.06
N LEU A 56 -4.07 -8.88 -0.26
CA LEU A 56 -3.45 -7.78 -1.00
C LEU A 56 -4.32 -6.51 -0.94
N LEU A 57 -5.64 -6.64 -1.02
CA LEU A 57 -6.57 -5.51 -0.85
C LEU A 57 -6.50 -4.91 0.56
N ILE A 58 -6.40 -5.74 1.60
CA ILE A 58 -6.24 -5.27 2.99
C ILE A 58 -4.90 -4.53 3.15
N ILE A 59 -3.81 -5.09 2.64
CA ILE A 59 -2.49 -4.45 2.66
C ILE A 59 -2.53 -3.11 1.91
N GLY A 60 -3.16 -3.09 0.74
CA GLY A 60 -3.38 -1.88 -0.05
C GLY A 60 -4.22 -0.83 0.68
N LEU A 61 -5.24 -1.24 1.43
CA LEU A 61 -6.04 -0.33 2.26
C LEU A 61 -5.19 0.34 3.34
N PHE A 62 -4.41 -0.42 4.10
CA PHE A 62 -3.50 0.15 5.12
C PHE A 62 -2.47 1.08 4.49
N TYR A 63 -1.86 0.68 3.37
CA TYR A 63 -0.94 1.54 2.61
C TYR A 63 -1.61 2.86 2.21
N THR A 64 -2.83 2.80 1.68
CA THR A 64 -3.62 3.97 1.25
C THR A 64 -3.95 4.89 2.43
N VAL A 65 -4.33 4.33 3.58
CA VAL A 65 -4.62 5.09 4.81
C VAL A 65 -3.38 5.85 5.27
N ILE A 66 -2.22 5.17 5.36
CA ILE A 66 -0.95 5.80 5.75
C ILE A 66 -0.59 6.92 4.76
N ALA A 67 -0.70 6.65 3.46
CA ALA A 67 -0.38 7.61 2.43
C ALA A 67 -1.30 8.84 2.46
N TYR A 68 -2.61 8.67 2.73
CA TYR A 68 -3.56 9.77 2.87
C TYR A 68 -3.24 10.75 4.01
N PHE A 69 -2.69 10.25 5.12
CA PHE A 69 -2.26 11.10 6.23
C PHE A 69 -0.88 11.75 6.01
N THR A 70 -0.12 11.26 5.03
CA THR A 70 1.27 11.67 4.77
C THR A 70 1.49 12.15 3.33
N GLU A 71 0.40 12.51 2.65
CA GLU A 71 0.46 13.11 1.32
C GLU A 71 0.70 14.62 1.38
N LYS A 72 1.34 15.16 0.35
CA LYS A 72 1.42 16.60 0.14
C LYS A 72 0.04 17.14 -0.26
N ARG A 73 -0.65 17.81 0.67
CA ARG A 73 -1.89 18.53 0.37
C ARG A 73 -1.60 19.89 -0.29
N PRO A 74 -2.28 20.25 -1.40
CA PRO A 74 -2.28 21.63 -1.86
C PRO A 74 -2.85 22.53 -0.75
N ALA A 75 -2.31 23.74 -0.60
CA ALA A 75 -2.95 24.72 0.28
C ALA A 75 -4.37 24.92 -0.23
N ALA A 76 -5.36 24.91 0.67
CA ALA A 76 -6.71 25.32 0.30
C ALA A 76 -6.59 26.73 -0.30
N THR A 77 -6.99 26.89 -1.56
CA THR A 77 -7.21 28.21 -2.13
C THR A 77 -8.42 28.78 -1.39
N ASP A 78 -8.17 29.80 -0.57
CA ASP A 78 -9.21 30.65 0.00
C ASP A 78 -9.81 31.45 -1.17
N ASP A 79 -10.86 30.91 -1.79
CA ASP A 79 -11.70 31.60 -2.78
C ASP A 79 -12.97 32.12 -2.11
#